data_AF-A0A925J757-F1
#
_entry.id   AF-A0A925J757-F1
#
_cell.length_a   1.000
_cell.length_b   1.000
_cell.length_c   1.000
_cell.angle_alpha   90.00
_cell.angle_beta   90.00
_cell.angle_gamma   90.00
#
_symmetry.space_group_name_H-M   'P 1'
#
loop_
_entity.id
_entity.type
_entity.pdbx_description
1 polymer ?
#
loop_
_entity_poly.entity_id
_entity_poly.type
_entity_poly.pdbx_seq_one_letter_code
_entity_poly.pdbx_strand_id
1 'polypeptide(L)'
;MDALTAPKASTVRSSKAKTNGRPKLNGRSRGDHVDSKELLKLLTAVKRGDFSGRMPSDGLGIAGKIYDTLNEIFDKNEQLCSELGRISEVVGKEGKITQRAKLYNATGSWNSCISSVNTLISDLAQPTTE
;
A
#
# COMPACT_ATOMS: atom_id res chain seq x y z
N MET A 1 -66.66 -63.74 -30.89
CA MET A 1 -66.16 -63.85 -29.50
C MET A 1 -65.18 -62.72 -29.29
N ASP A 2 -65.69 -61.61 -28.76
CA ASP A 2 -64.94 -60.46 -28.31
C ASP A 2 -64.02 -60.82 -27.15
N ALA A 3 -62.80 -60.26 -27.17
CA ALA A 3 -62.04 -59.95 -25.98
C ALA A 3 -61.09 -58.78 -26.26
N LEU A 4 -61.65 -57.59 -26.01
CA LEU A 4 -61.03 -56.36 -25.56
C LEU A 4 -59.71 -56.56 -24.77
N THR A 5 -58.69 -55.70 -25.00
CA THR A 5 -58.06 -54.81 -23.97
C THR A 5 -56.58 -54.45 -24.25
N ALA A 6 -56.41 -53.17 -24.57
CA ALA A 6 -55.39 -52.17 -24.17
C ALA A 6 -53.87 -52.27 -24.54
N PRO A 7 -53.23 -51.11 -24.85
CA PRO A 7 -51.86 -51.01 -25.34
C PRO A 7 -50.81 -50.87 -24.21
N LYS A 8 -49.57 -51.33 -24.42
CA LYS A 8 -48.46 -51.13 -23.49
C LYS A 8 -47.43 -50.11 -24.00
N ALA A 9 -47.51 -48.94 -23.39
CA ALA A 9 -46.45 -48.06 -22.89
C ALA A 9 -45.13 -47.91 -23.68
N SER A 10 -44.93 -46.68 -24.14
CA SER A 10 -43.69 -46.05 -24.59
C SER A 10 -42.54 -46.24 -23.58
N THR A 11 -41.44 -46.88 -24.02
CA THR A 11 -40.19 -46.91 -23.25
C THR A 11 -39.28 -45.79 -23.74
N VAL A 12 -39.37 -44.64 -23.08
CA VAL A 12 -38.34 -43.60 -23.12
C VAL A 12 -37.17 -44.11 -22.29
N ARG A 13 -36.11 -44.62 -22.94
CA ARG A 13 -34.86 -44.96 -22.24
C ARG A 13 -33.91 -43.76 -22.26
N SER A 14 -33.87 -43.13 -21.08
CA SER A 14 -32.98 -42.05 -20.65
C SER A 14 -31.54 -42.20 -21.19
N SER A 15 -31.10 -41.20 -21.96
CA SER A 15 -29.69 -40.92 -22.22
C SER A 15 -29.03 -40.43 -20.92
N LYS A 16 -28.21 -41.27 -20.27
CA LYS A 16 -27.30 -40.82 -19.20
C LYS A 16 -26.27 -39.86 -19.80
N ALA A 17 -26.51 -38.57 -19.61
CA ALA A 17 -25.51 -37.53 -19.83
C ALA A 17 -24.31 -37.80 -18.90
N LYS A 18 -23.13 -38.06 -19.50
CA LYS A 18 -21.85 -37.95 -18.81
C LYS A 18 -21.69 -36.49 -18.41
N THR A 19 -21.90 -36.19 -17.12
CA THR A 19 -21.58 -34.89 -16.54
C THR A 19 -20.07 -34.76 -16.51
N ASN A 20 -19.53 -34.11 -17.54
CA ASN A 20 -18.13 -33.72 -17.59
C ASN A 20 -17.89 -32.65 -16.50
N GLY A 21 -16.76 -32.80 -15.80
CA GLY A 21 -16.51 -32.22 -14.49
C GLY A 21 -16.58 -30.69 -14.40
N ARG A 22 -16.98 -30.22 -13.21
CA ARG A 22 -16.57 -28.90 -12.73
C ARG A 22 -15.27 -29.09 -11.93
N PRO A 23 -14.13 -28.51 -12.34
CA PRO A 23 -12.99 -28.43 -11.45
C PRO A 23 -13.42 -27.59 -10.24
N LYS A 24 -13.29 -28.14 -9.04
CA LYS A 24 -13.43 -27.36 -7.81
C LYS A 24 -12.30 -26.33 -7.84
N LEU A 25 -12.64 -25.07 -8.12
CA LEU A 25 -11.75 -23.91 -7.96
C LEU A 25 -11.41 -23.76 -6.47
N ASN A 26 -10.45 -24.55 -6.00
CA ASN A 26 -9.87 -24.42 -4.68
C ASN A 26 -8.79 -23.33 -4.74
N GLY A 27 -9.23 -22.08 -4.92
CA GLY A 27 -8.37 -20.91 -5.05
C GLY A 27 -8.79 -19.82 -4.07
N ARG A 28 -8.69 -20.07 -2.76
CA ARG A 28 -8.55 -18.94 -1.83
C ARG A 28 -7.18 -18.33 -2.12
N SER A 29 -7.17 -17.18 -2.79
CA SER A 29 -5.97 -16.40 -3.10
C SER A 29 -5.17 -16.15 -1.82
N ARG A 30 -4.15 -16.97 -1.60
CA ARG A 30 -3.16 -16.76 -0.53
C ARG A 30 -2.50 -15.38 -0.62
N GLY A 31 -2.47 -14.78 -1.82
CA GLY A 31 -1.89 -13.46 -2.07
C GLY A 31 -2.75 -12.26 -1.66
N ASP A 32 -4.04 -12.45 -1.33
CA ASP A 32 -4.91 -11.32 -0.95
C ASP A 32 -5.02 -11.11 0.56
N HIS A 33 -4.33 -11.94 1.35
CA HIS A 33 -4.33 -11.85 2.81
C HIS A 33 -3.10 -11.08 3.30
N VAL A 34 -3.35 -10.08 4.16
CA VAL A 34 -2.29 -9.33 4.84
C VAL A 34 -1.70 -10.17 5.98
N ASP A 35 -0.39 -10.43 5.97
CA ASP A 35 0.33 -10.93 7.13
C ASP A 35 0.32 -9.86 8.24
N SER A 36 -0.60 -10.03 9.18
CA SER A 36 -0.84 -9.07 10.25
C SER A 36 0.27 -9.06 11.30
N LYS A 37 1.05 -10.15 11.44
CA LYS A 37 2.13 -10.22 12.43
C LYS A 37 3.34 -9.40 11.94
N GLU A 38 3.73 -9.59 10.68
CA GLU A 38 4.84 -8.82 10.12
C GLU A 38 4.46 -7.34 9.99
N LEU A 39 3.22 -7.05 9.58
CA LEU A 39 2.72 -5.67 9.55
C LEU A 39 2.76 -5.01 10.94
N LEU A 40 2.29 -5.69 12.00
CA LEU A 40 2.33 -5.13 13.35
C LEU A 40 3.76 -4.85 13.83
N LYS A 41 4.68 -5.76 13.54
CA LYS A 41 6.10 -5.59 13.87
C LYS A 41 6.68 -4.36 13.16
N LEU A 42 6.38 -4.21 11.87
CA LEU A 42 6.83 -3.07 11.09
C LEU A 42 6.24 -1.75 11.60
N LEU A 43 4.92 -1.70 11.83
CA LEU A 43 4.27 -0.51 12.41
C LEU A 43 4.80 -0.18 13.81
N THR A 44 5.21 -1.19 14.59
CA THR A 44 5.84 -0.97 15.90
C THR A 44 7.23 -0.35 15.79
N ALA A 45 8.01 -0.70 14.76
CA ALA A 45 9.29 -0.05 14.47
C ALA A 45 9.09 1.40 14.04
N VAL A 46 8.15 1.64 13.13
CA VAL A 46 7.77 2.98 12.63
C VAL A 46 7.29 3.88 13.77
N LYS A 47 6.49 3.33 14.70
CA LYS A 47 6.07 4.04 15.92
C LYS A 47 7.26 4.54 16.76
N ARG A 48 8.41 3.87 16.68
CA ARG A 48 9.66 4.24 17.37
C ARG A 48 10.56 5.14 16.51
N GLY A 49 10.11 5.56 15.33
CA GLY A 49 10.88 6.36 14.38
C GLY A 49 11.86 5.57 13.52
N ASP A 50 11.80 4.23 13.55
CA ASP A 50 12.57 3.40 12.64
C ASP A 50 11.75 3.15 11.37
N PHE A 51 12.10 3.91 10.32
CA PHE A 51 11.45 3.82 9.02
C PHE A 51 12.14 2.83 8.08
N SER A 52 13.25 2.18 8.48
CA SER A 52 14.09 1.35 7.58
C SER A 52 13.48 0.00 7.19
N GLY A 53 12.48 -0.47 7.92
CA GLY A 53 11.78 -1.71 7.61
C GLY A 53 10.92 -1.60 6.34
N ARG A 54 10.75 -2.71 5.61
CA ARG A 54 9.92 -2.78 4.39
C ARG A 54 9.07 -4.04 4.36
N MET A 55 7.87 -3.93 3.79
CA MET A 55 7.05 -5.08 3.42
C MET A 55 7.44 -5.61 2.03
N PRO A 56 7.16 -6.88 1.71
CA PRO A 56 7.37 -7.42 0.36
C PRO A 56 6.56 -6.66 -0.70
N SER A 57 7.21 -6.19 -1.76
CA SER A 57 6.62 -5.38 -2.85
C SER A 57 6.16 -6.20 -4.06
N ASP A 58 6.20 -7.52 -3.97
CA ASP A 58 5.84 -8.46 -5.05
C ASP A 58 4.43 -9.05 -4.87
N GLY A 59 3.67 -8.54 -3.90
CA GLY A 59 2.31 -8.97 -3.62
C GLY A 59 1.33 -8.56 -4.73
N LEU A 60 0.50 -9.49 -5.18
CA LEU A 60 -0.65 -9.20 -6.04
C LEU A 60 -1.90 -8.95 -5.18
N GLY A 61 -2.85 -8.15 -5.65
CA GLY A 61 -4.13 -7.90 -4.94
C GLY A 61 -4.07 -6.75 -3.93
N ILE A 62 -5.01 -6.72 -2.99
CA ILE A 62 -5.13 -5.60 -2.04
C ILE A 62 -4.00 -5.63 -1.01
N ALA A 63 -3.57 -6.82 -0.58
CA ALA A 63 -2.47 -6.97 0.37
C ALA A 63 -1.16 -6.34 -0.18
N GLY A 64 -0.80 -6.62 -1.43
CA GLY A 64 0.37 -6.01 -2.08
C GLY A 64 0.28 -4.49 -2.17
N LYS A 65 -0.88 -3.95 -2.58
CA LYS A 65 -1.09 -2.49 -2.63
C LYS A 65 -0.94 -1.82 -1.26
N ILE A 66 -1.39 -2.48 -0.19
CA ILE A 66 -1.18 -1.98 1.18
C ILE A 66 0.31 -1.92 1.51
N TYR A 67 1.06 -2.97 1.15
CA TYR A 67 2.50 -3.05 1.39
C TYR A 67 3.28 -1.99 0.63
N ASP A 68 2.98 -1.80 -0.66
CA ASP A 68 3.60 -0.75 -1.47
C ASP A 68 3.29 0.64 -0.91
N THR A 69 2.03 0.90 -0.57
CA THR A 69 1.62 2.18 0.01
C THR A 69 2.35 2.47 1.34
N LEU A 70 2.53 1.45 2.19
CA LEU A 70 3.26 1.61 3.45
C LEU A 70 4.75 1.88 3.21
N ASN A 71 5.37 1.14 2.28
CA ASN A 71 6.76 1.36 1.90
C ASN A 71 6.98 2.78 1.37
N GLU A 72 6.08 3.29 0.52
CA GLU A 72 6.14 4.68 0.02
C GLU A 72 6.03 5.70 1.15
N ILE A 73 5.16 5.48 2.15
CA ILE A 73 5.06 6.35 3.33
C ILE A 73 6.37 6.34 4.12
N PHE A 74 7.02 5.18 4.29
CA PHE A 74 8.28 5.08 5.02
C PHE A 74 9.42 5.75 4.27
N ASP A 75 9.51 5.56 2.95
CA ASP A 75 10.47 6.25 2.09
C ASP A 75 10.32 7.78 2.19
N LYS A 76 9.09 8.29 2.29
CA LYS A 76 8.86 9.73 2.47
C LYS A 76 9.26 10.24 3.85
N ASN A 77 9.04 9.45 4.90
CA ASN A 77 9.53 9.80 6.24
C ASN A 77 11.06 9.83 6.27
N GLU A 78 11.74 8.83 5.69
CA GLU A 78 13.21 8.82 5.62
C GLU A 78 13.77 10.02 4.86
N GLN A 79 13.18 10.34 3.69
CA GLN A 79 13.57 11.50 2.90
C GLN A 79 13.38 12.80 3.68
N LEU A 80 12.26 12.95 4.39
CA LEU A 80 12.00 14.14 5.21
C LEU A 80 13.02 14.25 6.35
N CYS A 81 13.25 13.19 7.11
CA CYS A 81 14.22 13.19 8.21
C CYS A 81 15.63 13.51 7.72
N SER A 82 16.06 12.90 6.60
CA SER A 82 17.37 13.18 5.99
C SER A 82 17.49 14.64 5.56
N GLU A 83 16.45 15.21 4.96
CA GLU A 83 16.46 16.59 4.50
C GLU A 83 16.48 17.58 5.66
N LEU A 84 15.73 17.32 6.73
CA LEU A 84 15.78 18.14 7.94
C LEU A 84 17.17 18.11 8.59
N GLY A 85 17.81 16.94 8.63
CA GLY A 85 19.20 16.81 9.08
C GLY A 85 20.15 17.66 8.22
N ARG A 86 20.03 17.58 6.89
CA ARG A 86 20.83 18.39 5.96
C ARG A 86 20.63 19.89 6.17
N ILE A 87 19.39 20.34 6.34
CA ILE A 87 19.06 21.76 6.55
C ILE A 87 19.58 22.25 7.90
N SER A 88 19.46 21.44 8.95
CA SER A 88 20.04 21.76 10.26
C SER A 88 21.55 22.00 10.18
N GLU A 89 22.28 21.19 9.40
CA GLU A 89 23.71 21.39 9.18
C GLU A 89 23.99 22.64 8.34
N VAL A 90 23.40 22.72 7.15
CA VAL A 90 23.73 23.73 6.13
C VAL A 90 23.25 25.13 6.53
N VAL A 91 22.01 25.26 7.00
CA VAL A 91 21.47 26.55 7.42
C VAL A 91 21.84 26.85 8.86
N GLY A 92 21.70 25.87 9.75
CA GLY A 92 21.88 26.08 11.18
C GLY A 92 23.35 26.19 11.61
N LYS A 93 24.24 25.33 11.11
CA LYS A 93 25.65 25.33 11.52
C LYS A 93 26.57 26.08 10.57
N GLU A 94 26.38 25.90 9.25
CA GLU A 94 27.21 26.59 8.25
C GLU A 94 26.71 28.01 7.91
N GLY A 95 25.53 28.41 8.42
CA GLY A 95 24.97 29.74 8.20
C GLY A 95 24.51 30.02 6.76
N LYS A 96 24.36 28.99 5.92
CA LYS A 96 23.98 29.16 4.50
C LYS A 96 22.47 29.37 4.35
N ILE A 97 21.97 30.50 4.85
CA ILE A 97 20.54 30.89 4.88
C ILE A 97 19.86 31.05 3.52
N THR A 98 20.59 30.94 2.40
CA THR A 98 20.01 30.90 1.05
C THR A 98 19.55 29.50 0.63
N GLN A 99 19.98 28.46 1.34
CA GLN A 99 19.59 27.08 1.08
C GLN A 99 18.17 26.80 1.55
N ARG A 100 17.46 25.93 0.84
CA ARG A 100 16.05 25.61 1.10
C ARG A 100 15.85 24.11 1.23
N ALA A 101 14.89 23.74 2.07
CA ALA A 101 14.43 22.37 2.24
C ALA A 101 13.64 21.93 0.99
N LYS A 102 13.83 20.67 0.57
CA LYS A 102 13.14 20.07 -0.57
C LYS A 102 12.78 18.61 -0.28
N LEU A 103 11.57 18.22 -0.68
CA LEU A 103 11.11 16.82 -0.64
C LEU A 103 10.50 16.46 -1.98
N TYR A 104 11.02 15.42 -2.63
CA TYR A 104 10.61 15.04 -3.97
C TYR A 104 9.16 14.51 -3.98
N ASN A 105 8.37 14.93 -4.97
CA ASN A 105 6.95 14.59 -5.11
C ASN A 105 6.11 14.85 -3.85
N ALA A 106 6.49 15.85 -3.05
CA ALA A 106 5.71 16.23 -1.87
C ALA A 106 4.38 16.85 -2.28
N THR A 107 3.29 16.33 -1.74
CA THR A 107 1.94 16.85 -1.91
C THR A 107 1.24 16.90 -0.55
N GLY A 108 0.14 17.65 -0.46
CA GLY A 108 -0.63 17.78 0.79
C GLY A 108 0.24 18.19 1.98
N SER A 109 0.07 17.51 3.11
CA SER A 109 0.78 17.80 4.36
C SER A 109 2.31 17.75 4.22
N TRP A 110 2.84 16.88 3.37
CA TRP A 110 4.29 16.81 3.13
C TRP A 110 4.83 18.11 2.52
N ASN A 111 4.10 18.69 1.57
CA ASN A 111 4.48 19.96 0.98
C ASN A 111 4.34 21.11 1.98
N SER A 112 3.29 21.08 2.81
CA SER A 112 3.12 22.07 3.89
C SER A 112 4.27 22.02 4.89
N CYS A 113 4.73 20.83 5.31
CA CYS A 113 5.88 20.70 6.21
C CYS A 113 7.15 21.36 5.64
N ILE A 114 7.49 21.07 4.38
CA ILE A 114 8.65 21.68 3.73
C ILE A 114 8.48 23.19 3.55
N SER A 115 7.27 23.64 3.22
CA SER A 115 6.96 25.07 3.09
C SER A 115 7.15 25.78 4.43
N SER A 116 6.66 25.22 5.54
CA SER A 116 6.85 25.79 6.88
C SER A 116 8.32 25.90 7.27
N VAL A 117 9.15 24.88 6.97
CA VAL A 117 10.60 24.97 7.21
C VAL A 117 11.23 26.08 6.38
N ASN A 118 10.85 26.21 5.10
CA ASN A 118 11.36 27.27 4.24
C ASN A 118 10.93 28.67 4.66
N THR A 119 9.72 28.82 5.23
CA THR A 119 9.27 30.06 5.87
C THR A 119 10.18 30.40 7.04
N LEU A 120 10.41 29.46 7.97
CA LEU A 120 11.31 29.68 9.11
C LEU A 120 12.73 30.11 8.68
N ILE A 121 13.29 29.47 7.65
CA ILE A 121 14.60 29.86 7.11
C ILE A 121 14.56 31.30 6.57
N SER A 122 13.47 31.68 5.91
CA SER A 122 13.32 33.03 5.35
C SER A 122 13.17 34.08 6.45
N ASP A 123 12.45 33.76 7.53
CA ASP A 123 12.28 34.65 8.68
C ASP A 123 13.60 34.87 9.41
N LEU A 124 14.43 33.83 9.55
CA LEU A 124 15.79 33.93 10.11
C LEU A 124 16.75 34.75 9.22
N ALA A 125 16.45 34.84 7.93
CA ALA A 125 17.26 35.62 6.98
C ALA A 125 16.90 37.11 6.95
N GLN A 126 15.74 37.49 7.49
CA GLN A 126 15.36 38.91 7.55
C GLN A 126 16.17 39.61 8.64
N PRO A 127 16.75 40.80 8.35
CA PRO A 127 17.35 41.60 9.40
C PRO A 127 16.28 41.89 10.45
N THR A 128 16.53 41.55 11.71
CA THR A 128 15.83 42.21 12.82
C THR A 128 16.11 43.70 12.65
N THR A 129 15.15 44.40 12.07
CA THR A 129 15.20 45.84 11.92
C THR A 129 14.84 46.36 13.31
N GLU A 130 15.85 46.57 14.14
CA GLU A 130 15.74 47.39 15.36
C GLU A 130 15.62 48.87 15.00
#